data_AF-A0A520HIC4-F1
#
_entry.id   AF-A0A520HIC4-F1
#
_cell.length_a   1.000
_cell.length_b   1.000
_cell.length_c   1.000
_cell.angle_alpha   90.00
_cell.angle_beta   90.00
_cell.angle_gamma   90.00
#
_symmetry.space_group_name_H-M   'P 1'
#
loop_
_entity.id
_entity.type
_entity.pdbx_description
1 polymer ?
#
loop_
_entity_poly.entity_id
_entity_poly.type
_entity_poly.pdbx_seq_one_letter_code
_entity_poly.pdbx_strand_id
1 'polypeptide(L)'
;MPGISGLKFAEQVREVAPNVIFTTGHINYGPAAFKVRAKHYLVKPIDQLDFIEAISSVASGLDIEQEEVPVEISFVRTHISNERIKIAVKDIVLIESDKNYVNIITNRKVHRVYMTVKEMAEKLKHNKNFYQVRKSAIVNSDYIEKVEGNAIDLVKWEVVMTKEFKKNLADFIDANTLTSNRCSIILGELPVVFVMLTLVIVGSEAFAKFPLLAWKVRIVFLFIVLLVNFFILFFLNTAQKYSIGRCACLILLNP
;
A
#
# COMPACT_ATOMS: atom_id res chain seq x y z
N MET A 1 -12.07 40.07 -13.90
CA MET A 1 -13.29 39.52 -13.28
C MET A 1 -14.39 40.55 -13.42
N PRO A 2 -15.62 40.17 -13.80
CA PRO A 2 -16.75 41.10 -13.75
C PRO A 2 -16.97 41.54 -12.30
N GLY A 3 -17.05 42.85 -12.06
CA GLY A 3 -17.45 43.43 -10.78
C GLY A 3 -16.35 43.72 -9.74
N ILE A 4 -15.13 43.18 -9.88
CA ILE A 4 -14.02 43.47 -8.95
C ILE A 4 -12.67 43.57 -9.66
N SER A 5 -11.88 44.59 -9.27
CA SER A 5 -10.50 44.75 -9.73
C SER A 5 -9.58 43.76 -9.02
N GLY A 6 -8.63 43.17 -9.73
CA GLY A 6 -7.64 42.24 -9.14
C GLY A 6 -6.82 42.85 -8.00
N LEU A 7 -6.62 44.18 -8.01
CA LEU A 7 -5.96 44.90 -6.92
C LEU A 7 -6.81 44.90 -5.63
N LYS A 8 -8.12 45.18 -5.75
CA LYS A 8 -9.04 45.15 -4.60
C LYS A 8 -9.18 43.75 -4.04
N PHE A 9 -9.20 42.74 -4.92
CA PHE A 9 -9.22 41.35 -4.50
C PHE A 9 -7.96 40.96 -3.73
N ALA A 10 -6.77 41.34 -4.21
CA ALA A 10 -5.51 41.07 -3.52
C ALA A 10 -5.39 41.77 -2.15
N GLU A 11 -6.06 42.92 -1.96
CA GLU A 11 -6.17 43.55 -0.64
C GLU A 11 -7.01 42.70 0.32
N GLN A 12 -8.12 42.11 -0.16
CA GLN A 12 -9.02 41.30 0.66
C GLN A 12 -8.42 39.95 1.06
N VAL A 13 -7.68 39.30 0.15
CA VAL A 13 -7.15 37.94 0.41
C VAL A 13 -5.76 37.94 1.04
N ARG A 14 -5.18 39.10 1.35
CA ARG A 14 -3.80 39.21 1.83
C ARG A 14 -3.54 38.42 3.10
N GLU A 15 -4.52 38.36 4.01
CA GLU A 15 -4.39 37.62 5.27
C GLU A 15 -4.35 36.11 5.04
N VAL A 16 -4.97 35.62 3.96
CA VAL A 16 -5.06 34.19 3.63
C VAL A 16 -3.96 33.77 2.65
N ALA A 17 -3.54 34.69 1.77
CA ALA A 17 -2.55 34.45 0.72
C ALA A 17 -1.48 35.57 0.76
N PRO A 18 -0.42 35.41 1.56
CA PRO A 18 0.62 36.43 1.70
C PRO A 18 1.51 36.57 0.45
N ASN A 19 1.57 35.53 -0.39
CA ASN A 19 2.38 35.49 -1.60
C ASN A 19 1.51 35.71 -2.84
N VAL A 20 1.33 36.97 -3.25
CA VAL A 20 0.56 37.34 -4.44
C VAL A 20 1.49 37.72 -5.60
N ILE A 21 1.30 37.08 -6.75
CA ILE A 21 1.94 37.44 -8.03
C ILE A 21 0.85 37.92 -9.00
N PHE A 22 1.01 39.11 -9.56
CA PHE A 22 0.11 39.60 -10.60
C PHE A 22 0.59 39.23 -11.99
N THR A 23 -0.33 38.85 -12.87
CA THR A 23 -0.08 38.73 -14.30
C THR A 23 -1.08 39.61 -15.06
N THR A 24 -0.61 40.47 -15.96
CA THR A 24 -1.45 41.51 -16.57
C THR A 24 -1.01 41.87 -17.99
N GLY A 25 -1.93 42.33 -18.85
CA GLY A 25 -1.57 42.95 -20.13
C GLY A 25 -1.27 44.45 -20.03
N HIS A 26 -1.39 45.05 -18.84
CA HIS A 26 -1.32 46.50 -18.64
C HIS A 26 -0.17 46.90 -17.72
N ILE A 27 0.86 47.51 -18.29
CA ILE A 27 2.10 47.91 -17.60
C ILE A 27 1.82 48.98 -16.50
N ASN A 28 0.85 49.86 -16.74
CA ASN A 28 0.62 51.06 -15.93
C ASN A 28 0.13 50.80 -14.49
N TYR A 29 -0.24 49.57 -14.14
CA TYR A 29 -0.72 49.25 -12.78
C TYR A 29 0.37 48.67 -11.85
N GLY A 30 1.62 48.58 -12.31
CA GLY A 30 2.76 48.13 -11.48
C GLY A 30 2.93 48.91 -10.16
N PRO A 31 2.87 50.26 -10.15
CA PRO A 31 2.98 51.04 -8.91
C PRO A 31 1.86 50.74 -7.91
N ALA A 32 0.65 50.42 -8.39
CA ALA A 32 -0.47 50.04 -7.54
C ALA A 32 -0.31 48.62 -6.96
N ALA A 33 0.30 47.70 -7.71
CA ALA A 33 0.64 46.36 -7.24
C ALA A 33 1.67 46.38 -6.10
N PHE A 34 2.61 47.32 -6.13
CA PHE A 34 3.56 47.52 -5.03
C PHE A 34 2.87 47.97 -3.73
N LYS A 35 1.88 48.86 -3.81
CA LYS A 35 1.09 49.30 -2.64
C LYS A 35 0.38 48.13 -1.95
N VAL A 36 -0.01 47.12 -2.73
CA VAL A 36 -0.65 45.92 -2.18
C VAL A 36 0.35 44.82 -1.78
N ARG A 37 1.65 45.14 -1.72
CA ARG A 37 2.75 44.23 -1.36
C ARG A 37 2.80 42.95 -2.19
N ALA A 38 2.49 43.05 -3.49
CA ALA A 38 2.69 41.92 -4.39
C ALA A 38 4.17 41.53 -4.43
N LYS A 39 4.45 40.22 -4.45
CA LYS A 39 5.81 39.69 -4.57
C LYS A 39 6.39 39.97 -5.97
N HIS A 40 5.58 39.75 -7.01
CA HIS A 40 5.97 39.98 -8.41
C HIS A 40 4.81 40.55 -9.23
N TYR A 41 5.17 41.28 -10.29
CA TYR A 41 4.24 41.88 -11.25
C TYR A 41 4.70 41.57 -12.69
N LEU A 42 4.09 40.57 -13.29
CA LEU A 42 4.46 40.06 -14.61
C LEU A 42 3.56 40.63 -15.69
N VAL A 43 4.16 41.21 -16.73
CA VAL A 43 3.45 41.74 -17.90
C VAL A 43 3.38 40.67 -18.97
N LYS A 44 2.24 40.55 -19.65
CA LYS A 44 2.04 39.65 -20.79
C LYS A 44 2.56 40.32 -22.07
N PRO A 45 3.29 39.60 -22.93
CA PRO A 45 3.70 38.20 -22.82
C PRO A 45 4.77 37.99 -21.74
N ILE A 46 4.60 36.93 -20.93
CA ILE A 46 5.49 36.66 -19.79
C ILE A 46 6.76 35.97 -20.30
N ASP A 47 7.92 36.55 -20.01
CA ASP A 47 9.21 35.93 -20.31
C ASP A 47 9.47 34.71 -19.41
N GLN A 48 10.15 33.71 -19.93
CA GLN A 48 10.45 32.49 -19.17
C GLN A 48 11.36 32.77 -17.97
N LEU A 49 12.33 33.67 -18.10
CA LEU A 49 13.26 34.02 -17.03
C LEU A 49 12.51 34.74 -15.89
N ASP A 50 11.70 35.72 -16.23
CA ASP A 50 10.88 36.48 -15.26
C ASP A 50 9.91 35.57 -14.50
N PHE A 51 9.36 34.57 -15.18
CA PHE A 51 8.47 33.58 -14.56
C PHE A 51 9.22 32.68 -13.57
N ILE A 52 10.40 32.19 -13.95
CA ILE A 52 11.23 31.34 -13.10
C ILE A 52 11.69 32.11 -11.86
N GLU A 53 12.13 33.36 -12.03
CA GLU A 53 12.54 34.22 -10.92
C GLU A 53 11.38 34.49 -9.96
N ALA A 54 10.20 34.82 -10.49
CA ALA A 54 9.02 35.09 -9.68
C ALA A 54 8.58 33.88 -8.84
N ILE A 55 8.63 32.67 -9.42
CA ILE A 55 8.31 31.43 -8.70
C ILE A 55 9.40 31.11 -7.69
N SER A 56 10.67 31.20 -8.07
CA SER A 56 11.81 30.85 -7.20
C SER A 56 11.81 31.71 -5.94
N SER A 57 11.55 33.02 -6.07
CA SER A 57 11.48 33.96 -4.95
C SER A 57 10.29 33.69 -4.00
N VAL A 58 9.16 33.24 -4.53
CA VAL A 58 8.02 32.81 -3.70
C VAL A 58 8.35 31.48 -3.02
N ALA A 59 8.92 30.52 -3.75
CA ALA A 59 9.29 29.21 -3.23
C ALA A 59 10.37 29.28 -2.13
N SER A 60 11.30 30.24 -2.21
CA SER A 60 12.35 30.41 -1.19
C SER A 60 11.86 31.09 0.09
N GLY A 61 10.76 31.85 0.01
CA GLY A 61 10.16 32.57 1.15
C GLY A 61 8.91 31.89 1.71
N LEU A 62 8.39 30.88 1.02
CA LEU A 62 7.68 29.81 1.68
C LEU A 62 8.74 29.09 2.48
N ASP A 63 8.80 29.37 3.78
CA ASP A 63 9.16 28.31 4.72
C ASP A 63 8.14 27.21 4.42
N ILE A 64 8.50 26.34 3.49
CA ILE A 64 8.17 24.94 3.63
C ILE A 64 8.86 24.65 4.97
N GLU A 65 8.15 24.90 6.07
CA GLU A 65 7.98 23.89 7.08
C GLU A 65 7.64 22.64 6.27
N GLN A 66 8.69 22.01 5.71
CA GLN A 66 8.79 20.59 5.75
C GLN A 66 8.47 20.39 7.20
N GLU A 67 7.26 19.90 7.48
CA GLU A 67 7.01 19.26 8.75
C GLU A 67 8.33 18.55 9.03
N GLU A 68 9.06 19.04 10.02
CA GLU A 68 10.24 18.35 10.49
C GLU A 68 9.61 17.10 11.07
N VAL A 69 9.32 16.12 10.19
CA VAL A 69 9.26 14.72 10.55
C VAL A 69 10.56 14.61 11.29
N PRO A 70 10.52 14.47 12.63
CA PRO A 70 11.74 14.53 13.42
C PRO A 70 12.61 13.48 12.79
N VAL A 71 13.66 13.91 12.08
CA VAL A 71 14.56 12.96 11.46
C VAL A 71 15.20 12.35 12.68
N GLU A 72 14.69 11.20 13.11
CA GLU A 72 15.22 10.47 14.23
C GLU A 72 16.64 10.13 13.81
N ILE A 73 17.56 10.94 14.31
CA ILE A 73 18.97 10.83 13.99
C ILE A 73 19.50 9.80 14.98
N SER A 74 19.80 8.62 14.47
CA SER A 74 20.46 7.59 15.26
C SER A 74 21.97 7.67 15.03
N PHE A 75 22.72 7.86 16.12
CA PHE A 75 24.17 7.62 16.10
C PHE A 75 24.42 6.15 16.30
N VAL A 76 25.08 5.54 15.33
CA VAL A 76 25.36 4.12 15.34
C VAL A 76 26.87 3.93 15.41
N ARG A 77 27.34 3.15 16.40
CA ARG A 77 28.75 2.80 16.54
C ARG A 77 29.05 1.58 15.66
N THR A 78 29.86 1.78 14.63
CA THR A 78 30.34 0.70 13.79
C THR A 78 31.37 -0.15 14.54
N HIS A 79 31.42 -1.45 14.26
CA HIS A 79 32.44 -2.34 14.84
C HIS A 79 33.81 -2.21 14.14
N ILE A 80 33.80 -1.81 12.86
CA ILE A 80 34.99 -1.79 11.99
C ILE A 80 35.93 -0.62 12.33
N SER A 81 35.36 0.56 12.51
CA SER A 81 36.03 1.75 13.01
C SER A 81 35.25 2.18 14.23
N ASN A 82 35.92 2.52 15.33
CA ASN A 82 35.30 2.98 16.58
C ASN A 82 34.56 4.34 16.44
N GLU A 83 34.12 4.66 15.24
CA GLU A 83 33.46 5.86 14.79
C GLU A 83 31.97 5.78 15.08
N ARG A 84 31.39 6.94 15.41
CA ARG A 84 29.94 7.12 15.52
C ARG A 84 29.46 7.70 14.21
N ILE A 85 28.67 6.94 13.48
CA ILE A 85 28.11 7.38 12.21
C ILE A 85 26.68 7.85 12.44
N LYS A 86 26.39 9.05 11.94
CA LYS A 86 25.03 9.60 11.91
C LYS A 86 24.25 8.90 10.78
N ILE A 87 23.14 8.25 11.12
CA ILE A 87 22.22 7.65 10.15
C ILE A 87 20.84 8.27 10.37
N ALA A 88 20.26 8.82 9.30
CA ALA A 88 18.88 9.27 9.31
C ALA A 88 17.97 8.06 9.15
N VAL A 89 16.97 7.91 10.02
CA VAL A 89 16.05 6.75 9.98
C VAL A 89 15.34 6.62 8.62
N LYS A 90 14.99 7.75 7.99
CA LYS A 90 14.40 7.79 6.64
C LYS A 90 15.26 7.17 5.54
N ASP A 91 16.58 7.11 5.73
CA ASP A 91 17.52 6.58 4.72
C ASP A 91 17.69 5.05 4.86
N ILE A 92 17.12 4.43 5.90
CA ILE A 92 17.20 3.01 6.16
C ILE A 92 16.18 2.29 5.29
N VAL A 93 16.68 1.36 4.48
CA VAL A 93 15.89 0.53 3.55
C VAL A 93 15.55 -0.80 4.18
N LEU A 94 16.57 -1.47 4.72
CA LEU A 94 16.49 -2.84 5.21
C LEU A 94 17.44 -3.01 6.39
N ILE A 95 17.03 -3.82 7.36
CA ILE A 95 17.85 -4.20 8.51
C ILE A 95 17.88 -5.71 8.56
N GLU A 96 19.06 -6.32 8.48
CA GLU A 96 19.24 -7.76 8.53
C GLU A 96 20.17 -8.19 9.66
N SER A 97 19.87 -9.31 10.30
CA SER A 97 20.79 -9.94 11.26
C SER A 97 21.95 -10.62 10.54
N ASP A 98 23.14 -10.44 11.08
CA ASP A 98 24.35 -11.11 10.64
C ASP A 98 25.14 -11.59 11.87
N LYS A 99 24.86 -12.84 12.28
CA LYS A 99 25.41 -13.44 13.51
C LYS A 99 25.09 -12.59 14.74
N ASN A 100 26.11 -11.99 15.37
CA ASN A 100 25.97 -11.11 16.55
C ASN A 100 25.87 -9.63 16.16
N TYR A 101 25.75 -9.35 14.87
CA TYR A 101 25.65 -8.01 14.33
C TYR A 101 24.32 -7.83 13.60
N VAL A 102 24.01 -6.57 13.33
CA VAL A 102 22.95 -6.16 12.44
C VAL A 102 23.55 -5.30 11.34
N ASN A 103 23.19 -5.60 10.10
CA ASN A 103 23.50 -4.81 8.93
C ASN A 103 22.33 -3.84 8.68
N ILE A 104 22.57 -2.56 8.90
CA ILE A 104 21.65 -1.47 8.52
C ILE A 104 22.00 -1.08 7.09
N ILE A 105 21.10 -1.38 6.16
CA ILE A 105 21.25 -1.12 4.75
C ILE A 105 20.57 0.21 4.45
N THR A 106 21.36 1.18 3.98
CA THR A 106 20.88 2.47 3.47
C THR A 106 21.01 2.51 1.95
N ASN A 107 20.40 3.50 1.29
CA ASN A 107 20.56 3.73 -0.15
C ASN A 107 22.02 3.89 -0.60
N ARG A 108 22.91 4.32 0.31
CA ARG A 108 24.31 4.65 -0.01
C ARG A 108 25.28 3.53 0.38
N LYS A 109 25.10 2.96 1.57
CA LYS A 109 26.06 1.99 2.15
C LYS A 109 25.41 1.08 3.19
N VAL A 110 26.11 -0.01 3.50
CA VAL A 110 25.75 -0.94 4.57
C VAL A 110 26.56 -0.62 5.82
N HIS A 111 25.90 -0.55 6.96
CA HIS A 111 26.49 -0.31 8.27
C HIS A 111 26.35 -1.52 9.16
N ARG A 112 27.46 -2.12 9.58
CA ARG A 112 27.46 -3.25 10.51
C ARG A 112 27.61 -2.78 11.97
N VAL A 113 26.66 -3.19 12.81
CA VAL A 113 26.49 -2.72 14.18
C VAL A 113 26.40 -3.91 15.12
N TYR A 114 27.05 -3.83 16.28
CA TYR A 114 26.91 -4.85 17.32
C TYR A 114 25.62 -4.61 18.10
N MET A 115 24.53 -5.19 17.61
CA MET A 115 23.18 -5.09 18.16
C MET A 115 22.34 -6.27 17.66
N THR A 116 21.27 -6.60 18.38
CA THR A 116 20.28 -7.61 17.94
C THR A 116 19.14 -6.96 17.15
N VAL A 117 18.46 -7.74 16.30
CA VAL A 117 17.26 -7.28 15.57
C VAL A 117 16.14 -6.88 16.54
N LYS A 118 16.04 -7.54 17.69
CA LYS A 118 15.04 -7.22 18.72
C LYS A 118 15.26 -5.84 19.32
N GLU A 119 16.49 -5.51 19.71
CA GLU A 119 16.84 -4.17 20.22
C GLU A 119 16.62 -3.09 19.15
N MET A 120 16.92 -3.40 17.89
CA MET A 120 16.65 -2.49 16.78
C MET A 120 15.14 -2.26 16.59
N ALA A 121 14.33 -3.31 16.67
CA ALA A 121 12.86 -3.21 16.58
C ALA A 121 12.29 -2.35 17.71
N GLU A 122 12.81 -2.47 18.93
CA GLU A 122 12.39 -1.64 20.07
C GLU A 122 12.74 -0.17 19.86
N LYS A 123 13.94 0.12 19.34
CA LYS A 123 14.37 1.50 19.00
C LYS A 123 13.51 2.13 17.90
N LEU A 124 13.06 1.33 16.93
CA LEU A 124 12.25 1.79 15.79
C LEU A 124 10.75 1.71 16.04
N LYS A 125 10.31 1.29 17.23
CA LYS A 125 8.89 1.03 17.55
C LYS A 125 7.98 2.25 17.37
N HIS A 126 8.53 3.46 17.48
CA HIS A 126 7.78 4.71 17.29
C HIS A 126 7.56 5.07 15.82
N ASN A 127 8.35 4.50 14.91
CA ASN A 127 8.21 4.73 13.47
C ASN A 127 7.25 3.72 12.86
N LYS A 128 6.18 4.22 12.26
CA LYS A 128 5.14 3.39 11.63
C LYS A 128 5.61 2.70 10.35
N ASN A 129 6.73 3.13 9.78
CA ASN A 129 7.19 2.64 8.47
C ASN A 129 8.04 1.37 8.59
N PHE A 130 8.45 0.96 9.80
CA PHE A 130 9.29 -0.23 9.98
C PHE A 130 8.49 -1.46 10.35
N TYR A 131 8.59 -2.49 9.52
CA TYR A 131 7.88 -3.75 9.69
C TYR A 131 8.87 -4.90 9.77
N GLN A 132 8.81 -5.67 10.85
CA GLN A 132 9.53 -6.94 10.93
C GLN A 132 8.82 -7.95 10.03
N VAL A 133 9.56 -8.58 9.10
CA VAL A 133 9.00 -9.52 8.10
C VAL A 133 9.42 -10.97 8.35
N ARG A 134 10.53 -11.14 9.07
CA ARG A 134 11.03 -12.42 9.60
C ARG A 134 11.88 -12.14 10.83
N LYS A 135 12.23 -13.18 11.61
CA LYS A 135 13.02 -13.04 12.85
C LYS A 135 14.34 -12.29 12.64
N SER A 136 14.93 -12.43 11.45
CA SER A 136 16.21 -11.82 11.10
C SER A 136 16.12 -10.54 10.26
N ALA A 137 14.94 -10.03 9.91
CA ALA A 137 14.84 -8.89 8.99
C ALA A 137 13.67 -7.93 9.29
N ILE A 138 13.97 -6.62 9.19
CA ILE A 138 13.02 -5.51 9.30
C ILE A 138 13.13 -4.66 8.04
N VAL A 139 12.00 -4.42 7.38
CA VAL A 139 11.90 -3.62 6.15
C VAL A 139 11.30 -2.26 6.46
N ASN A 140 11.68 -1.26 5.67
CA ASN A 140 10.99 0.03 5.64
C ASN A 140 9.94 0.02 4.51
N SER A 141 8.69 0.33 4.83
CA SER A 141 7.56 0.36 3.91
C SER A 141 7.73 1.37 2.77
N ASP A 142 8.46 2.46 3.01
CA ASP A 142 8.67 3.52 2.00
C ASP A 142 9.51 3.05 0.81
N TYR A 143 10.26 1.96 0.98
CA TYR A 143 11.16 1.39 -0.04
C TYR A 143 10.66 0.07 -0.63
N ILE A 144 9.43 -0.33 -0.32
CA ILE A 144 8.78 -1.50 -0.92
C ILE A 144 8.31 -1.13 -2.33
N GLU A 145 8.89 -1.77 -3.33
CA GLU A 145 8.49 -1.55 -4.74
C GLU A 145 7.38 -2.51 -5.16
N LYS A 146 7.45 -3.76 -4.69
CA LYS A 146 6.52 -4.81 -5.10
C LYS A 146 6.40 -5.87 -4.02
N VAL A 147 5.20 -6.45 -3.92
CA VAL A 147 4.92 -7.57 -3.01
C VAL A 147 4.22 -8.66 -3.80
N GLU A 148 4.85 -9.84 -3.90
CA GLU A 148 4.32 -11.01 -4.59
C GLU A 148 4.15 -12.18 -3.62
N GLY A 149 2.93 -12.36 -3.13
CA GLY A 149 2.58 -13.45 -2.22
C GLY A 149 3.28 -13.36 -0.86
N ASN A 150 4.50 -13.89 -0.78
CA ASN A 150 5.37 -13.81 0.41
C ASN A 150 6.71 -13.12 0.13
N ALA A 151 7.04 -12.82 -1.13
CA ALA A 151 8.24 -12.09 -1.50
C ALA A 151 7.98 -10.58 -1.47
N ILE A 152 8.95 -9.83 -0.96
CA ILE A 152 8.97 -8.37 -0.96
C ILE A 152 10.19 -7.95 -1.76
N ASP A 153 9.95 -7.24 -2.85
CA ASP A 153 11.00 -6.59 -3.63
C ASP A 153 11.19 -5.18 -3.08
N LEU A 154 12.40 -4.94 -2.60
CA LEU A 154 12.93 -3.62 -2.29
C LEU A 154 13.85 -3.21 -3.45
N VAL A 155 14.17 -1.92 -3.57
CA VAL A 155 15.00 -1.31 -4.64
C VAL A 155 16.15 -2.18 -5.16
N LYS A 156 16.91 -2.85 -4.28
CA LYS A 156 18.03 -3.74 -4.66
C LYS A 156 18.05 -5.07 -3.92
N TRP A 157 17.03 -5.36 -3.12
CA TRP A 157 17.06 -6.46 -2.16
C TRP A 157 15.72 -7.18 -2.18
N GLU A 158 15.75 -8.51 -2.14
CA GLU A 158 14.53 -9.32 -2.04
C GLU A 158 14.47 -9.97 -0.67
N VAL A 159 13.32 -9.87 0.00
CA VAL A 159 13.11 -10.45 1.32
C VAL A 159 11.83 -11.27 1.36
N VAL A 160 11.93 -12.49 1.90
CA VAL A 160 10.78 -13.39 2.06
C VAL A 160 10.16 -13.25 3.46
N MET A 161 8.85 -13.06 3.50
CA MET A 161 8.04 -12.99 4.70
C MET A 161 7.83 -14.36 5.35
N THR A 162 7.88 -14.39 6.69
CA THR A 162 7.47 -15.55 7.48
C THR A 162 6.02 -15.40 7.95
N LYS A 163 5.29 -16.52 8.06
CA LYS A 163 3.86 -16.53 8.48
C LYS A 163 3.59 -15.74 9.76
N GLU A 164 4.47 -15.83 10.75
CA GLU A 164 4.35 -15.15 12.05
C GLU A 164 4.23 -13.62 11.92
N PHE A 165 4.90 -13.03 10.93
CA PHE A 165 5.06 -11.58 10.79
C PHE A 165 4.24 -10.99 9.64
N LYS A 166 3.58 -11.85 8.85
CA LYS A 166 2.84 -11.44 7.64
C LYS A 166 1.68 -10.49 7.94
N LYS A 167 1.01 -10.66 9.08
CA LYS A 167 -0.25 -9.96 9.39
C LYS A 167 -0.09 -8.44 9.40
N ASN A 168 0.87 -7.92 10.17
CA ASN A 168 1.04 -6.47 10.35
C ASN A 168 1.36 -5.72 9.05
N LEU A 169 2.19 -6.32 8.19
CA LEU A 169 2.57 -5.72 6.92
C LEU A 169 1.45 -5.88 5.87
N ALA A 170 0.77 -7.02 5.84
CA ALA A 170 -0.36 -7.25 4.94
C ALA A 170 -1.50 -6.26 5.22
N ASP A 171 -1.87 -6.09 6.50
CA ASP A 171 -2.92 -5.14 6.91
C ASP A 171 -2.57 -3.70 6.48
N PHE A 172 -1.29 -3.31 6.53
CA PHE A 172 -0.82 -2.01 6.06
C PHE A 172 -0.88 -1.87 4.53
N ILE A 173 -0.49 -2.90 3.77
CA ILE A 173 -0.54 -2.88 2.31
C ILE A 173 -2.00 -2.81 1.84
N ASP A 174 -2.88 -3.61 2.44
CA ASP A 174 -4.30 -3.64 2.09
C ASP A 174 -4.97 -2.29 2.35
N ALA A 175 -4.66 -1.64 3.47
CA ALA A 175 -5.17 -0.32 3.82
C ALA A 175 -4.72 0.80 2.85
N ASN A 176 -3.53 0.66 2.25
CA ASN A 176 -2.96 1.66 1.33
C ASN A 176 -3.09 1.25 -0.15
N THR A 177 -3.77 0.14 -0.45
CA THR A 177 -4.00 -0.31 -1.83
C THR A 177 -5.18 0.44 -2.43
N LEU A 178 -4.94 1.18 -3.50
CA LEU A 178 -5.98 1.83 -4.28
C LEU A 178 -6.80 0.77 -5.03
N THR A 179 -7.95 0.41 -4.46
CA THR A 179 -8.88 -0.52 -5.11
C THR A 179 -9.83 0.24 -6.03
N SER A 180 -10.11 -0.31 -7.22
CA SER A 180 -11.11 0.23 -8.13
C SER A 180 -12.44 -0.49 -7.91
N ASN A 181 -13.54 0.25 -7.84
CA ASN A 181 -14.90 -0.32 -7.80
C ASN A 181 -15.32 -0.99 -9.12
N ARG A 182 -14.43 -1.07 -10.12
CA ARG A 182 -14.66 -1.85 -11.33
C ARG A 182 -14.37 -3.31 -10.99
N CYS A 183 -15.44 -4.04 -10.73
CA CYS A 183 -15.43 -5.46 -10.44
C CYS A 183 -14.83 -6.23 -11.64
N SER A 184 -13.54 -6.57 -11.58
CA SER A 184 -13.04 -7.74 -12.29
C SER A 184 -13.51 -8.95 -11.51
N ILE A 185 -14.62 -9.53 -11.98
CA ILE A 185 -15.24 -10.73 -11.44
C ILE A 185 -14.20 -11.87 -11.47
N ILE A 186 -13.46 -12.05 -10.39
CA ILE A 186 -12.72 -13.28 -10.10
C ILE A 186 -12.86 -13.49 -8.60
N LEU A 187 -13.70 -14.46 -8.22
CA LEU A 187 -14.06 -15.00 -6.90
C LEU A 187 -15.59 -14.92 -6.75
N GLY A 188 -16.33 -15.98 -6.50
CA GLY A 188 -16.00 -17.36 -6.17
C GLY A 188 -17.33 -18.02 -5.81
N GLU A 189 -17.74 -19.04 -6.56
CA GLU A 189 -18.98 -19.79 -6.32
C GLU A 189 -18.84 -20.80 -5.17
N LEU A 190 -18.32 -20.37 -4.02
CA LEU A 190 -18.11 -21.25 -2.88
C LEU A 190 -19.20 -21.27 -1.79
N PRO A 191 -20.22 -20.37 -1.74
CA PRO A 191 -21.31 -20.58 -0.78
C PRO A 191 -22.45 -21.46 -1.32
N VAL A 192 -22.66 -21.56 -2.64
CA VAL A 192 -23.87 -22.23 -3.18
C VAL A 192 -23.72 -23.76 -3.22
N VAL A 193 -22.51 -24.25 -3.53
CA VAL A 193 -22.23 -25.70 -3.59
C VAL A 193 -22.26 -26.33 -2.20
N PHE A 194 -21.76 -25.63 -1.17
CA PHE A 194 -21.73 -26.14 0.20
C PHE A 194 -23.14 -26.22 0.82
N VAL A 195 -24.00 -25.24 0.52
CA VAL A 195 -25.42 -25.27 0.95
C VAL A 195 -26.18 -26.39 0.26
N MET A 196 -25.95 -26.62 -1.04
CA MET A 196 -26.59 -27.71 -1.78
C MET A 196 -26.16 -29.11 -1.29
N LEU A 197 -24.87 -29.32 -1.01
CA LEU A 197 -24.38 -30.62 -0.53
C LEU A 197 -24.94 -30.96 0.87
N THR A 198 -25.09 -29.96 1.74
CA THR A 198 -25.62 -30.15 3.10
C THR A 198 -27.11 -30.54 3.07
N LEU A 199 -27.91 -29.94 2.18
CA LEU A 199 -29.33 -30.27 2.01
C LEU A 199 -29.55 -31.71 1.51
N VAL A 200 -28.67 -32.22 0.64
CA VAL A 200 -28.75 -33.60 0.12
C VAL A 200 -28.47 -34.63 1.21
N ILE A 201 -27.49 -34.37 2.08
CA ILE A 201 -27.13 -35.30 3.17
C ILE A 201 -28.24 -35.37 4.23
N VAL A 202 -28.81 -34.22 4.64
CA VAL A 202 -29.92 -34.18 5.61
C VAL A 202 -31.19 -34.84 5.04
N GLY A 203 -31.45 -34.70 3.74
CA GLY A 203 -32.59 -35.34 3.08
C GLY A 203 -32.51 -36.87 3.04
N SER A 204 -31.29 -37.43 2.92
CA SER A 204 -31.04 -38.88 2.89
C SER A 204 -31.34 -39.56 4.24
N GLU A 205 -30.92 -38.95 5.35
CA GLU A 205 -31.14 -39.52 6.69
C GLU A 205 -32.61 -39.46 7.13
N ALA A 206 -33.34 -38.39 6.73
CA ALA A 206 -34.75 -38.25 7.01
C ALA A 206 -35.61 -39.33 6.31
N PHE A 207 -35.20 -39.76 5.12
CA PHE A 207 -35.95 -40.76 4.34
C PHE A 207 -35.78 -42.20 4.86
N ALA A 208 -34.66 -42.50 5.52
CA ALA A 208 -34.42 -43.81 6.14
C ALA A 208 -35.35 -44.11 7.34
N LYS A 209 -35.93 -43.07 7.97
CA LYS A 209 -36.84 -43.19 9.14
C LYS A 209 -38.32 -43.43 8.79
N PHE A 210 -38.73 -43.33 7.52
CA PHE A 210 -40.15 -43.44 7.13
C PHE A 210 -40.37 -44.42 5.96
N PRO A 211 -40.54 -45.74 6.23
CA PRO A 211 -40.68 -46.76 5.19
C PRO A 211 -42.07 -46.83 4.51
N LEU A 212 -43.06 -46.05 4.93
CA LEU A 212 -44.46 -46.15 4.48
C LEU A 212 -44.86 -45.18 3.35
N LEU A 213 -43.92 -44.43 2.76
CA LEU A 213 -44.26 -43.53 1.65
C LEU A 213 -44.49 -44.27 0.33
N ALA A 214 -45.63 -43.98 -0.30
CA ALA A 214 -46.09 -44.58 -1.55
C ALA A 214 -45.03 -44.47 -2.67
N TRP A 215 -44.93 -45.53 -3.49
CA TRP A 215 -43.89 -45.73 -4.51
C TRP A 215 -43.71 -44.54 -5.49
N LYS A 216 -44.78 -43.77 -5.73
CA LYS A 216 -44.74 -42.53 -6.54
C LYS A 216 -43.79 -41.46 -5.95
N VAL A 217 -43.71 -41.32 -4.63
CA VAL A 217 -42.84 -40.32 -3.99
C VAL A 217 -41.37 -40.76 -4.02
N ARG A 218 -41.11 -42.07 -3.93
CA ARG A 218 -39.77 -42.65 -4.08
C ARG A 218 -39.17 -42.39 -5.45
N ILE A 219 -39.96 -42.48 -6.52
CA ILE A 219 -39.50 -42.25 -7.90
C ILE A 219 -39.12 -40.78 -8.12
N VAL A 220 -39.95 -39.85 -7.65
CA VAL A 220 -39.67 -38.41 -7.77
C VAL A 220 -38.39 -38.03 -7.01
N PHE A 221 -38.20 -38.60 -5.82
CA PHE A 221 -37.00 -38.35 -5.02
C PHE A 221 -35.73 -38.92 -5.69
N LEU A 222 -35.80 -40.14 -6.22
CA LEU A 222 -34.69 -40.75 -6.96
C LEU A 222 -34.31 -39.92 -8.20
N PHE A 223 -35.31 -39.35 -8.89
CA PHE A 223 -35.10 -38.50 -10.05
C PHE A 223 -34.42 -37.16 -9.70
N ILE A 224 -34.79 -36.56 -8.57
CA ILE A 224 -34.15 -35.33 -8.05
C ILE A 224 -32.69 -35.61 -7.67
N VAL A 225 -32.42 -36.73 -6.98
CA VAL A 225 -31.04 -37.12 -6.60
C VAL A 225 -30.19 -37.38 -7.84
N LEU A 226 -30.74 -38.04 -8.87
CA LEU A 226 -30.06 -38.26 -10.14
C LEU A 226 -29.77 -36.96 -10.90
N LEU A 227 -30.73 -36.02 -10.92
CA LEU A 227 -30.54 -34.71 -11.54
C LEU A 227 -29.44 -33.89 -10.85
N VAL A 228 -29.42 -33.89 -9.51
CA VAL A 228 -28.38 -33.20 -8.74
C VAL A 228 -27.01 -33.83 -8.97
N ASN A 229 -26.91 -35.16 -8.97
CA ASN A 229 -25.66 -35.86 -9.30
C ASN A 229 -25.21 -35.61 -10.75
N PHE A 230 -26.13 -35.56 -11.70
CA PHE A 230 -25.82 -35.23 -13.10
C PHE A 230 -25.29 -33.80 -13.23
N PHE A 231 -25.87 -32.85 -12.51
CA PHE A 231 -25.39 -31.46 -12.50
C PHE A 231 -24.01 -31.33 -11.85
N ILE A 232 -23.74 -32.08 -10.77
CA ILE A 232 -22.42 -32.12 -10.11
C ILE A 232 -21.38 -32.71 -11.06
N LEU A 233 -21.69 -33.80 -11.76
CA LEU A 233 -20.78 -34.42 -12.75
C LEU A 233 -20.55 -33.51 -13.96
N PHE A 234 -21.58 -32.78 -14.42
CA PHE A 234 -21.43 -31.79 -15.48
C PHE A 234 -20.49 -30.64 -15.05
N PHE A 235 -20.64 -30.15 -13.80
CA PHE A 235 -19.78 -29.11 -13.24
C PHE A 235 -18.33 -29.58 -12.98
N LEU A 236 -18.13 -30.81 -12.52
CA LEU A 236 -16.80 -31.39 -12.36
C LEU A 236 -16.08 -31.54 -13.71
N ASN A 237 -16.81 -31.92 -14.76
CA ASN A 237 -16.26 -32.10 -16.09
C ASN A 237 -15.96 -30.74 -16.78
N THR A 238 -16.75 -29.69 -16.53
CA THR A 238 -16.42 -28.33 -17.00
C THR A 238 -15.25 -27.73 -16.21
N ALA A 239 -15.13 -28.00 -14.92
CA ALA A 239 -13.98 -27.57 -14.10
C ALA A 239 -12.66 -28.21 -14.57
N GLN A 240 -12.67 -29.47 -15.00
CA GLN A 240 -11.48 -30.15 -15.52
C GLN A 240 -11.01 -29.57 -16.88
N LYS A 241 -11.91 -28.95 -17.65
CA LYS A 241 -11.60 -28.33 -18.94
C LYS A 241 -11.01 -26.92 -18.83
N TYR A 242 -11.16 -26.27 -17.66
CA TYR A 242 -10.65 -24.92 -17.38
C TYR A 242 -9.41 -24.88 -16.49
N SER A 243 -8.98 -26.02 -15.92
CA SER A 243 -7.75 -26.13 -15.12
C SER A 243 -6.64 -26.87 -15.89
N ILE A 244 -6.17 -26.29 -16.99
CA ILE A 244 -4.87 -26.62 -17.59
C ILE A 244 -4.11 -25.30 -17.73
N GLY A 245 -3.58 -24.84 -16.61
CA GLY A 245 -2.89 -23.56 -16.57
C GLY A 245 -2.33 -23.24 -15.19
N ARG A 246 -1.41 -24.09 -14.71
CA ARG A 246 -0.53 -23.87 -13.55
C ARG A 246 -1.21 -23.86 -12.18
N CYS A 247 -1.05 -24.97 -11.46
CA CYS A 247 -0.56 -24.98 -10.08
C CYS A 247 -0.32 -26.44 -9.68
N ALA A 248 0.88 -26.93 -10.03
CA ALA A 248 1.45 -28.11 -9.40
C ALA A 248 1.95 -27.70 -8.00
N CYS A 249 1.29 -28.17 -6.94
CA CYS A 249 1.83 -28.34 -5.59
C CYS A 249 0.74 -29.05 -4.76
N LEU A 250 0.65 -30.37 -4.74
CA LEU A 250 1.48 -31.30 -3.97
C LEU A 250 1.36 -31.09 -2.45
N ILE A 251 0.36 -31.73 -1.86
CA ILE A 251 0.30 -32.19 -0.45
C ILE A 251 -0.54 -33.47 -0.49
N LEU A 252 0.01 -34.65 -0.81
CA LEU A 252 0.68 -35.62 0.10
C LEU A 252 0.15 -35.64 1.54
N LEU A 253 -0.62 -36.71 1.81
CA LEU A 253 -0.57 -37.63 2.96
C LEU A 253 -0.81 -37.03 4.37
N ASN A 254 -1.96 -37.29 4.99
CA ASN A 254 -2.31 -38.49 5.81
C ASN A 254 -1.90 -38.34 7.29
N PRO A 255 -2.49 -39.11 8.23
CA PRO A 255 -3.63 -40.04 8.10
C PRO A 255 -4.93 -39.57 8.78
#